data_AF-A0A6P4XCE4-F1
#
_entry.id   AF-A0A6P4XCE4-F1
#
_cell.length_a   1.000
_cell.length_b   1.000
_cell.length_c   1.000
_cell.angle_alpha   90.00
_cell.angle_beta   90.00
_cell.angle_gamma   90.00
#
_symmetry.space_group_name_H-M   'P 1'
#
loop_
_entity.id
_entity.type
_entity.pdbx_description
1 polymer ?
#
loop_
_entity_poly.entity_id
_entity_poly.type
_entity_poly.pdbx_seq_one_letter_code
_entity_poly.pdbx_strand_id
1 'polypeptide(L)'
;MRRLQHLPSILPHIRFNLLTSGDTAAILEHPLVREDPGSSEVIRNVVRSNQKPRLAMTTEMVLLRHEVKELSELKDGAGNQTGGFIHLHRVCLVQGAWPDHLLAMWDRWHQQKAGGSENDKPDMFRDSQLFVVLESEDGGCDLEHFQHAQKDVEFYSLRQAKAVLHQITIALAVAEAALQFEHRDLHWGNVLVRKGGEQSSTHHLAGDSSPVCVATRGLDVNIIDFTVSRIHKGELV
;
A
#
# COMPACT_ATOMS: atom_id res chain seq x y z
N MET A 1 -11.38 19.30 2.56
CA MET A 1 -10.68 19.84 3.74
C MET A 1 -10.15 18.79 4.73
N ARG A 2 -10.85 17.69 5.08
CA ARG A 2 -10.31 16.73 6.07
C ARG A 2 -9.15 15.81 5.60
N ARG A 3 -9.02 15.51 4.29
CA ARG A 3 -7.99 14.58 3.77
C ARG A 3 -6.52 15.04 3.90
N LEU A 4 -6.26 16.34 4.09
CA LEU A 4 -4.90 16.90 4.16
C LEU A 4 -4.17 16.61 5.49
N GLN A 5 -4.87 16.03 6.48
CA GLN A 5 -4.35 15.84 7.84
C GLN A 5 -3.38 14.64 7.96
N HIS A 6 -3.49 13.67 7.05
CA HIS A 6 -2.74 12.40 7.08
C HIS A 6 -1.55 12.36 6.11
N LEU A 7 -1.42 13.33 5.19
CA LEU A 7 -0.32 13.37 4.22
C LEU A 7 1.11 13.30 4.83
N PRO A 8 1.39 13.83 6.05
CA PRO A 8 2.73 13.72 6.64
C PRO A 8 3.23 12.28 6.91
N SER A 9 2.36 11.26 6.95
CA SER A 9 2.79 9.86 7.17
C SER A 9 3.10 9.10 5.86
N ILE A 10 2.58 9.54 4.72
CA ILE A 10 2.58 8.76 3.46
C ILE A 10 3.85 9.00 2.62
N LEU A 11 4.51 10.15 2.81
CA LEU A 11 5.65 10.61 1.99
C LEU A 11 6.90 9.70 1.91
N PRO A 12 7.24 8.82 2.88
CA PRO A 12 8.44 7.98 2.79
C PRO A 12 8.44 6.89 1.69
N HIS A 13 7.28 6.53 1.12
CA HIS A 13 7.06 5.19 0.51
C HIS A 13 6.91 5.15 -1.04
N ILE A 14 7.60 6.00 -1.83
CA ILE A 14 7.42 6.00 -3.30
C ILE A 14 8.75 6.09 -4.11
N ARG A 15 8.89 5.30 -5.20
CA ARG A 15 10.10 5.19 -6.07
C ARG A 15 9.74 5.15 -7.59
N PHE A 16 10.63 5.62 -8.50
CA PHE A 16 10.19 6.20 -9.80
C PHE A 16 11.03 5.97 -11.12
N ASN A 17 11.81 4.88 -11.35
CA ASN A 17 12.71 4.76 -12.55
C ASN A 17 12.67 3.37 -13.29
N LEU A 18 12.46 3.18 -14.64
CA LEU A 18 13.57 3.03 -15.64
C LEU A 18 13.35 3.08 -17.23
N LEU A 19 12.40 2.40 -17.94
CA LEU A 19 12.51 1.87 -19.36
C LEU A 19 12.01 2.69 -20.64
N THR A 20 11.34 2.08 -21.68
CA THR A 20 11.46 2.39 -23.15
C THR A 20 10.16 2.32 -24.06
N SER A 21 10.24 1.86 -25.35
CA SER A 21 9.22 2.09 -26.41
C SER A 21 8.38 0.89 -26.91
N GLY A 22 8.82 -0.37 -26.80
CA GLY A 22 8.02 -1.54 -27.22
C GLY A 22 6.83 -1.75 -26.28
N ASP A 23 7.15 -1.99 -25.02
CA ASP A 23 6.73 -1.17 -23.87
C ASP A 23 5.40 -0.42 -23.99
N THR A 24 5.39 0.66 -24.77
CA THR A 24 4.26 1.60 -24.84
C THR A 24 3.07 1.02 -25.61
N ALA A 25 3.30 0.11 -26.55
CA ALA A 25 2.23 -0.54 -27.32
C ALA A 25 1.45 -1.56 -26.49
N ALA A 26 2.13 -2.35 -25.66
CA ALA A 26 1.49 -3.40 -24.84
C ALA A 26 0.50 -2.84 -23.81
N ILE A 27 0.80 -1.67 -23.23
CA ILE A 27 -0.06 -1.00 -22.23
C ILE A 27 -1.36 -0.48 -22.88
N LEU A 28 -1.27 0.05 -24.11
CA LEU A 28 -2.40 0.62 -24.84
C LEU A 28 -3.41 -0.43 -25.32
N GLU A 29 -2.97 -1.67 -25.53
CA GLU A 29 -3.85 -2.76 -25.98
C GLU A 29 -4.44 -3.58 -24.83
N HIS A 30 -3.99 -3.36 -23.58
CA HIS A 30 -4.48 -4.08 -22.41
C HIS A 30 -5.99 -3.86 -22.18
N PRO A 31 -6.81 -4.90 -21.93
CA PRO A 31 -8.27 -4.78 -21.82
C PRO A 31 -8.74 -3.70 -20.84
N LEU A 32 -8.14 -3.66 -19.63
CA LEU A 32 -8.45 -2.65 -18.59
C LEU A 32 -8.21 -1.18 -19.01
N VAL A 33 -7.43 -0.93 -20.07
CA VAL A 33 -7.19 0.42 -20.63
C VAL A 33 -8.17 0.75 -21.77
N ARG A 34 -8.77 -0.26 -22.39
CA ARG A 34 -9.80 -0.09 -23.43
C ARG A 34 -11.21 0.08 -22.84
N GLU A 35 -11.46 -0.44 -21.66
CA GLU A 35 -12.78 -0.44 -21.01
C GLU A 35 -13.14 0.87 -20.30
N ASP A 36 -12.17 1.72 -19.95
CA ASP A 36 -12.43 3.10 -19.49
C ASP A 36 -12.04 4.13 -20.57
N PRO A 37 -13.02 4.77 -21.24
CA PRO A 37 -12.77 5.76 -22.29
C PRO A 37 -11.89 6.93 -21.80
N GLY A 38 -12.09 7.39 -20.56
CA GLY A 38 -11.40 8.55 -19.99
C GLY A 38 -9.92 8.29 -19.76
N SER A 39 -9.59 7.16 -19.12
CA SER A 39 -8.19 6.71 -18.99
C SER A 39 -7.55 6.49 -20.35
N SER A 40 -8.25 5.87 -21.32
CA SER A 40 -7.68 5.63 -22.65
C SER A 40 -7.35 6.92 -23.40
N GLU A 41 -8.14 7.99 -23.24
CA GLU A 41 -7.93 9.26 -23.94
C GLU A 41 -6.78 10.07 -23.32
N VAL A 42 -6.68 10.12 -21.99
CA VAL A 42 -5.55 10.72 -21.27
C VAL A 42 -4.24 10.01 -21.63
N ILE A 43 -4.19 8.67 -21.54
CA ILE A 43 -2.99 7.89 -21.84
C ILE A 43 -2.59 8.05 -23.32
N ARG A 44 -3.55 8.05 -24.26
CA ARG A 44 -3.28 8.24 -25.70
C ARG A 44 -2.74 9.63 -26.04
N ASN A 45 -3.14 10.66 -25.31
CA ASN A 45 -2.59 12.01 -25.44
C ASN A 45 -1.16 12.11 -24.85
N VAL A 46 -0.89 11.44 -23.72
CA VAL A 46 0.46 11.33 -23.16
C VAL A 46 1.41 10.60 -24.11
N VAL A 47 1.00 9.47 -24.71
CA VAL A 47 1.84 8.72 -25.66
C VAL A 47 2.16 9.54 -26.93
N ARG A 48 1.22 10.35 -27.42
CA ARG A 48 1.45 11.27 -28.56
C ARG A 48 2.47 12.38 -28.24
N SER A 49 2.79 12.64 -26.98
CA SER A 49 3.69 13.72 -26.55
C SER A 49 5.19 13.37 -26.58
N ASN A 50 5.57 12.17 -27.04
CA ASN A 50 6.96 11.68 -27.14
C ASN A 50 7.74 11.59 -25.79
N GLN A 51 7.07 11.73 -24.65
CA GLN A 51 7.67 11.53 -23.34
C GLN A 51 7.79 10.03 -23.04
N LYS A 52 9.01 9.48 -23.17
CA LYS A 52 9.28 8.03 -22.98
C LYS A 52 8.86 7.57 -21.57
N PRO A 53 7.78 6.76 -21.43
CA PRO A 53 7.40 6.15 -20.17
C PRO A 53 8.25 4.88 -19.94
N ARG A 54 8.11 4.29 -18.76
CA ARG A 54 9.04 3.29 -18.25
C ARG A 54 8.29 1.95 -18.01
N LEU A 55 8.43 0.97 -18.94
CA LEU A 55 7.65 -0.30 -18.99
C LEU A 55 7.65 -1.19 -17.76
N ALA A 56 8.84 -1.56 -17.23
CA ALA A 56 8.87 -2.48 -16.08
C ALA A 56 8.05 -1.88 -14.94
N MET A 57 8.20 -0.57 -14.68
CA MET A 57 7.29 0.14 -13.79
C MET A 57 5.83 -0.05 -14.19
N THR A 58 5.39 0.07 -15.45
CA THR A 58 3.97 -0.18 -15.77
C THR A 58 3.50 -1.62 -15.55
N THR A 59 4.33 -2.64 -15.77
CA THR A 59 3.97 -4.04 -15.48
C THR A 59 3.99 -4.31 -13.98
N GLU A 60 5.06 -3.90 -13.29
CA GLU A 60 5.23 -3.95 -11.83
C GLU A 60 4.14 -3.15 -11.11
N MET A 61 3.70 -2.00 -11.66
CA MET A 61 2.58 -1.20 -11.14
C MET A 61 1.23 -1.86 -11.37
N VAL A 62 1.04 -2.56 -12.50
CA VAL A 62 -0.20 -3.33 -12.75
C VAL A 62 -0.25 -4.53 -11.80
N LEU A 63 0.87 -5.22 -11.60
CA LEU A 63 1.03 -6.32 -10.64
C LEU A 63 0.83 -5.83 -9.20
N LEU A 64 1.54 -4.78 -8.77
CA LEU A 64 1.40 -4.18 -7.44
C LEU A 64 -0.01 -3.66 -7.20
N ARG A 65 -0.64 -2.96 -8.18
CA ARG A 65 -2.06 -2.57 -8.08
C ARG A 65 -2.96 -3.79 -7.90
N HIS A 66 -2.70 -4.87 -8.64
CA HIS A 66 -3.49 -6.10 -8.57
C HIS A 66 -3.31 -6.79 -7.22
N GLU A 67 -2.08 -6.94 -6.73
CA GLU A 67 -1.74 -7.53 -5.44
C GLU A 67 -2.31 -6.73 -4.26
N VAL A 68 -2.06 -5.42 -4.21
CA VAL A 68 -2.61 -4.55 -3.15
C VAL A 68 -4.16 -4.61 -3.17
N LYS A 69 -4.79 -4.66 -4.36
CA LYS A 69 -6.25 -4.75 -4.48
C LYS A 69 -6.79 -6.09 -3.98
N GLU A 70 -6.25 -7.21 -4.47
CA GLU A 70 -6.68 -8.56 -4.09
C GLU A 70 -6.53 -8.79 -2.57
N LEU A 71 -5.42 -8.33 -1.97
CA LEU A 71 -5.20 -8.38 -0.51
C LEU A 71 -6.15 -7.46 0.26
N SER A 72 -6.42 -6.26 -0.26
CA SER A 72 -7.39 -5.31 0.31
C SER A 72 -8.84 -5.83 0.24
N GLU A 73 -9.18 -6.63 -0.76
CA GLU A 73 -10.51 -7.21 -0.95
C GLU A 73 -10.78 -8.43 -0.04
N LEU A 74 -9.75 -9.01 0.59
CA LEU A 74 -9.92 -10.01 1.65
C LEU A 74 -10.69 -9.48 2.87
N LYS A 75 -10.81 -8.15 3.05
CA LYS A 75 -11.62 -7.55 4.13
C LYS A 75 -13.09 -7.95 4.06
N ASP A 76 -13.61 -8.13 2.85
CA ASP A 76 -15.03 -8.42 2.55
C ASP A 76 -15.21 -9.79 1.85
N GLY A 77 -14.21 -10.66 1.94
CA GLY A 77 -14.19 -11.97 1.28
C GLY A 77 -15.24 -12.95 1.82
N ALA A 78 -15.94 -13.66 0.92
CA ALA A 78 -17.06 -14.54 1.28
C ALA A 78 -16.67 -15.92 1.86
N GLY A 79 -15.38 -16.21 2.03
CA GLY A 79 -14.89 -17.51 2.52
C GLY A 79 -13.57 -17.38 3.27
N ASN A 80 -12.52 -16.94 2.58
CA ASN A 80 -11.32 -16.41 3.22
C ASN A 80 -11.53 -14.91 3.47
N GLN A 81 -11.46 -14.47 4.73
CA GLN A 81 -11.71 -13.09 5.13
C GLN A 81 -10.74 -12.60 6.21
N THR A 82 -10.10 -11.45 5.99
CA THR A 82 -9.24 -10.78 6.97
C THR A 82 -9.13 -9.28 6.71
N GLY A 83 -9.24 -8.47 7.76
CA GLY A 83 -8.95 -7.03 7.71
C GLY A 83 -7.49 -6.64 7.97
N GLY A 84 -6.56 -7.62 7.98
CA GLY A 84 -5.16 -7.41 8.40
C GLY A 84 -4.21 -6.83 7.34
N PHE A 85 -4.68 -6.57 6.11
CA PHE A 85 -3.92 -5.90 5.06
C PHE A 85 -4.46 -4.47 4.88
N ILE A 86 -3.58 -3.53 4.53
CA ILE A 86 -4.01 -2.15 4.34
C ILE A 86 -5.06 -2.04 3.22
N HIS A 87 -6.18 -1.41 3.53
CA HIS A 87 -7.24 -1.22 2.56
C HIS A 87 -6.88 -0.10 1.56
N LEU A 88 -6.98 -0.40 0.26
CA LEU A 88 -6.65 0.51 -0.83
C LEU A 88 -7.92 1.15 -1.39
N HIS A 89 -8.09 2.45 -1.14
CA HIS A 89 -9.24 3.20 -1.66
C HIS A 89 -9.13 3.48 -3.16
N ARG A 90 -7.93 3.81 -3.67
CA ARG A 90 -7.75 4.24 -5.06
C ARG A 90 -6.31 4.11 -5.54
N VAL A 91 -6.14 3.87 -6.84
CA VAL A 91 -4.86 4.03 -7.57
C VAL A 91 -5.07 5.01 -8.70
N CYS A 92 -4.18 6.01 -8.82
CA CYS A 92 -4.19 6.99 -9.89
C CYS A 92 -2.82 7.05 -10.57
N LEU A 93 -2.81 7.14 -11.90
CA LEU A 93 -1.67 7.66 -12.66
C LEU A 93 -1.90 9.16 -12.84
N VAL A 94 -0.97 9.99 -12.39
CA VAL A 94 -1.04 11.46 -12.52
C VAL A 94 0.19 11.98 -13.25
N GLN A 95 0.06 13.15 -13.89
CA GLN A 95 1.15 13.83 -14.60
C GLN A 95 1.28 15.26 -14.07
N GLY A 96 2.51 15.73 -13.83
CA GLY A 96 2.78 17.09 -13.35
C GLY A 96 4.09 17.20 -12.57
N ALA A 97 4.53 18.43 -12.28
CA ALA A 97 5.52 18.66 -11.23
C ALA A 97 4.95 18.37 -9.83
N TRP A 98 5.79 18.29 -8.80
CA TRP A 98 5.31 18.23 -7.42
C TRP A 98 4.62 19.55 -7.03
N PRO A 99 3.36 19.54 -6.56
CA PRO A 99 2.68 20.75 -6.13
C PRO A 99 3.42 21.45 -4.98
N ASP A 100 3.51 22.78 -5.03
CA ASP A 100 4.22 23.62 -4.04
C ASP A 100 3.86 23.30 -2.58
N HIS A 101 2.58 23.00 -2.33
CA HIS A 101 2.12 22.65 -0.98
C HIS A 101 2.68 21.31 -0.47
N LEU A 102 2.96 20.35 -1.36
CA LEU A 102 3.63 19.08 -1.01
C LEU A 102 5.12 19.30 -0.80
N LEU A 103 5.77 20.16 -1.61
CA LEU A 103 7.17 20.55 -1.41
C LEU A 103 7.36 21.24 -0.04
N ALA A 104 6.46 22.16 0.32
CA ALA A 104 6.47 22.82 1.63
C ALA A 104 6.17 21.88 2.81
N MET A 105 5.43 20.79 2.58
CA MET A 105 5.23 19.73 3.57
C MET A 105 6.47 18.84 3.71
N TRP A 106 7.12 18.50 2.60
CA TRP A 106 8.40 17.77 2.59
C TRP A 106 9.49 18.56 3.32
N ASP A 107 9.63 19.86 3.03
CA ASP A 107 10.61 20.74 3.69
C ASP A 107 10.42 20.75 5.21
N ARG A 108 9.16 20.87 5.66
CA ARG A 108 8.81 20.84 7.09
C ARG A 108 9.15 19.50 7.73
N TRP A 109 8.84 18.39 7.07
CA TRP A 109 9.13 17.05 7.59
C TRP A 109 10.64 16.79 7.64
N HIS A 110 11.39 17.16 6.60
CA HIS A 110 12.84 17.09 6.56
C HIS A 110 13.49 17.84 7.73
N GLN A 111 12.99 19.04 8.05
CA GLN A 111 13.48 19.83 9.19
C GLN A 111 13.10 19.24 10.56
N GLN A 112 12.06 18.41 10.63
CA GLN A 112 11.55 17.80 11.87
C GLN A 112 12.13 16.40 12.15
N LYS A 113 12.43 15.60 11.11
CA LYS A 113 13.06 14.29 11.26
C LYS A 113 14.51 14.45 11.74
N ALA A 114 14.88 13.75 12.81
CA ALA A 114 16.27 13.68 13.26
C ALA A 114 17.14 13.03 12.15
N GLY A 115 18.17 13.74 11.70
CA GLY A 115 19.00 13.33 10.55
C GLY A 115 18.43 13.72 9.18
N GLY A 116 17.23 14.31 9.11
CA GLY A 116 16.60 14.74 7.86
C GLY A 116 16.01 13.61 7.01
N SER A 117 15.65 13.95 5.77
CA SER A 117 15.29 12.97 4.74
C SER A 117 16.54 12.30 4.17
N GLU A 118 16.51 10.98 4.02
CA GLU A 118 17.49 10.22 3.23
C GLU A 118 17.20 10.31 1.72
N ASN A 119 15.95 10.59 1.34
CA ASN A 119 15.55 10.86 -0.03
C ASN A 119 15.84 12.32 -0.41
N ASP A 120 16.15 12.58 -1.68
CA ASP A 120 16.23 13.92 -2.25
C ASP A 120 14.87 14.66 -2.20
N LYS A 121 14.92 16.00 -2.24
CA LYS A 121 13.71 16.82 -2.39
C LYS A 121 13.12 16.63 -3.79
N PRO A 122 11.82 16.37 -3.96
CA PRO A 122 11.23 16.05 -5.26
C PRO A 122 10.90 17.30 -6.13
N ASP A 123 11.68 18.38 -6.02
CA ASP A 123 11.50 19.60 -6.82
C ASP A 123 12.18 19.57 -8.20
N MET A 124 12.94 18.51 -8.51
CA MET A 124 13.55 18.31 -9.83
C MET A 124 12.54 17.86 -10.92
N PHE A 125 11.35 17.42 -10.53
CA PHE A 125 10.35 16.87 -11.45
C PHE A 125 9.57 17.97 -12.17
N ARG A 126 9.46 17.85 -13.50
CA ARG A 126 8.76 18.78 -14.39
C ARG A 126 7.34 18.30 -14.69
N ASP A 127 6.52 19.17 -15.29
CA ASP A 127 5.12 18.87 -15.69
C ASP A 127 4.93 17.66 -16.60
N SER A 128 6.01 17.16 -17.22
CA SER A 128 6.05 15.91 -17.97
C SER A 128 6.01 14.64 -17.10
N GLN A 129 6.44 14.71 -15.85
CA GLN A 129 6.69 13.53 -15.02
C GLN A 129 5.38 12.80 -14.68
N LEU A 130 5.41 11.47 -14.82
CA LEU A 130 4.33 10.58 -14.41
C LEU A 130 4.59 10.03 -13.00
N PHE A 131 3.53 9.96 -12.19
CA PHE A 131 3.52 9.46 -10.83
C PHE A 131 2.38 8.48 -10.62
N VAL A 132 2.62 7.42 -9.84
CA VAL A 132 1.54 6.61 -9.26
C VAL A 132 1.22 7.15 -7.89
N VAL A 133 -0.07 7.34 -7.62
CA VAL A 133 -0.60 7.70 -6.31
C VAL A 133 -1.49 6.57 -5.83
N LEU A 134 -1.07 5.92 -4.75
CA LEU A 134 -1.82 4.93 -4.00
C LEU A 134 -2.50 5.67 -2.83
N GLU A 135 -3.83 5.68 -2.79
CA GLU A 135 -4.62 6.24 -1.68
C GLU A 135 -5.17 5.08 -0.84
N SER A 136 -4.66 4.92 0.38
CA SER A 136 -5.04 3.85 1.32
C SER A 136 -5.75 4.39 2.57
N GLU A 137 -6.25 3.47 3.39
CA GLU A 137 -6.63 3.77 4.79
C GLU A 137 -5.40 4.25 5.59
N ASP A 138 -5.64 4.96 6.70
CA ASP A 138 -4.60 5.29 7.69
C ASP A 138 -4.40 4.08 8.64
N GLY A 139 -3.34 3.31 8.39
CA GLY A 139 -2.95 2.15 9.18
C GLY A 139 -2.25 2.47 10.51
N GLY A 140 -1.98 3.75 10.81
CA GLY A 140 -1.27 4.18 12.01
C GLY A 140 0.26 4.26 11.81
N CYS A 141 1.00 3.77 12.80
CA CYS A 141 2.47 3.86 12.87
C CYS A 141 3.08 2.47 12.71
N ASP A 142 4.19 2.35 12.00
CA ASP A 142 4.95 1.10 11.90
C ASP A 142 5.53 0.66 13.26
N LEU A 143 5.79 -0.64 13.42
CA LEU A 143 6.27 -1.19 14.70
C LEU A 143 7.69 -0.72 15.09
N GLU A 144 8.51 -0.30 14.14
CA GLU A 144 9.86 0.23 14.39
C GLU A 144 9.78 1.60 15.08
N HIS A 145 8.97 2.53 14.55
CA HIS A 145 8.77 3.85 15.14
C HIS A 145 7.78 3.85 16.32
N PHE A 146 6.86 2.89 16.41
CA PHE A 146 5.90 2.79 17.50
C PHE A 146 6.57 2.64 18.88
N GLN A 147 7.74 1.99 18.94
CA GLN A 147 8.54 1.88 20.18
C GLN A 147 9.07 3.24 20.65
N HIS A 148 9.38 4.15 19.73
CA HIS A 148 9.98 5.45 20.02
C HIS A 148 8.95 6.59 20.16
N ALA A 149 7.75 6.44 19.59
CA ALA A 149 6.65 7.41 19.65
C ALA A 149 5.95 7.52 21.03
N GLN A 150 6.48 6.86 22.07
CA GLN A 150 5.86 6.71 23.39
C GLN A 150 6.83 7.09 24.52
N LYS A 151 6.94 8.38 24.85
CA LYS A 151 7.80 8.84 25.96
C LYS A 151 7.36 8.34 27.34
N ASP A 152 6.08 7.98 27.51
CA ASP A 152 5.45 7.66 28.80
C ASP A 152 4.78 6.28 28.84
N VAL A 153 5.05 5.39 27.87
CA VAL A 153 4.49 4.01 27.87
C VAL A 153 5.61 3.00 27.69
N GLU A 154 5.99 2.35 28.79
CA GLU A 154 6.92 1.22 28.81
C GLU A 154 6.38 0.06 27.96
N PHE A 155 6.98 -0.11 26.78
CA PHE A 155 6.88 -1.29 25.92
C PHE A 155 5.49 -1.70 25.41
N TYR A 156 5.53 -2.51 24.36
CA TYR A 156 4.46 -3.48 24.10
C TYR A 156 4.27 -4.37 25.33
N SER A 157 3.09 -4.34 25.95
CA SER A 157 2.76 -5.41 26.92
C SER A 157 2.83 -6.76 26.20
N LEU A 158 3.31 -7.81 26.86
CA LEU A 158 3.40 -9.16 26.24
C LEU A 158 2.04 -9.64 25.68
N ARG A 159 0.93 -9.14 26.24
CA ARG A 159 -0.43 -9.37 25.76
C ARG A 159 -0.71 -8.68 24.43
N GLN A 160 -0.27 -7.44 24.24
CA GLN A 160 -0.34 -6.72 22.97
C GLN A 160 0.62 -7.30 21.92
N ALA A 161 1.82 -7.72 22.34
CA ALA A 161 2.79 -8.32 21.41
C ALA A 161 2.23 -9.64 20.85
N LYS A 162 1.67 -10.48 21.73
CA LYS A 162 0.91 -11.67 21.32
C LYS A 162 -0.29 -11.33 20.44
N ALA A 163 -1.04 -10.26 20.73
CA ALA A 163 -2.20 -9.85 19.93
C ALA A 163 -1.82 -9.43 18.51
N VAL A 164 -0.74 -8.67 18.35
CA VAL A 164 -0.23 -8.24 17.04
C VAL A 164 0.35 -9.40 16.26
N LEU A 165 1.19 -10.24 16.89
CA LEU A 165 1.69 -11.47 16.26
C LEU A 165 0.53 -12.37 15.80
N HIS A 166 -0.52 -12.54 16.61
CA HIS A 166 -1.67 -13.36 16.25
C HIS A 166 -2.48 -12.77 15.09
N GLN A 167 -2.68 -11.44 15.05
CA GLN A 167 -3.31 -10.74 13.92
C GLN A 167 -2.50 -10.88 12.62
N ILE A 168 -1.17 -10.74 12.68
CA ILE A 168 -0.29 -10.98 11.53
C ILE A 168 -0.42 -12.43 11.06
N THR A 169 -0.30 -13.41 11.98
CA THR A 169 -0.37 -14.83 11.64
C THR A 169 -1.69 -15.21 10.96
N ILE A 170 -2.84 -14.78 11.50
CA ILE A 170 -4.13 -15.12 10.88
C ILE A 170 -4.34 -14.38 9.55
N ALA A 171 -3.86 -13.14 9.41
CA ALA A 171 -3.95 -12.42 8.15
C ALA A 171 -3.13 -13.08 7.03
N LEU A 172 -1.91 -13.51 7.34
CA LEU A 172 -1.07 -14.29 6.42
C LEU A 172 -1.72 -15.63 6.07
N ALA A 173 -2.18 -16.41 7.06
CA ALA A 173 -2.82 -17.70 6.81
C ALA A 173 -4.07 -17.60 5.91
N VAL A 174 -4.88 -16.54 6.07
CA VAL A 174 -6.04 -16.27 5.21
C VAL A 174 -5.61 -15.91 3.78
N ALA A 175 -4.54 -15.12 3.60
CA ALA A 175 -4.04 -14.79 2.27
C ALA A 175 -3.29 -15.95 1.59
N GLU A 176 -2.59 -16.80 2.36
CA GLU A 176 -2.01 -18.07 1.89
C GLU A 176 -3.11 -18.99 1.36
N ALA A 177 -4.20 -19.17 2.13
CA ALA A 177 -5.33 -20.01 1.74
C ALA A 177 -6.16 -19.44 0.56
N ALA A 178 -6.24 -18.11 0.42
CA ALA A 178 -7.02 -17.45 -0.63
C ALA A 178 -6.25 -17.28 -1.95
N LEU A 179 -4.97 -16.93 -1.85
CA LEU A 179 -4.19 -16.33 -2.93
C LEU A 179 -2.76 -16.90 -3.00
N GLN A 180 -2.44 -17.99 -2.27
CA GLN A 180 -1.07 -18.53 -2.15
C GLN A 180 -0.03 -17.43 -1.87
N PHE A 181 -0.41 -16.47 -1.02
CA PHE A 181 0.34 -15.25 -0.80
C PHE A 181 1.68 -15.50 -0.10
N GLU A 182 2.73 -14.84 -0.60
CA GLU A 182 4.02 -14.71 0.08
C GLU A 182 4.38 -13.22 0.15
N HIS A 183 4.51 -12.65 1.36
CA HIS A 183 4.87 -11.23 1.51
C HIS A 183 6.32 -10.94 1.07
N ARG A 184 7.24 -11.85 1.43
CA ARG A 184 8.68 -11.88 1.08
C ARG A 184 9.58 -10.79 1.67
N ASP A 185 9.03 -9.69 2.18
CA ASP A 185 9.79 -8.65 2.90
C ASP A 185 9.04 -8.09 4.12
N LEU A 186 8.50 -8.99 4.95
CA LEU A 186 7.73 -8.62 6.14
C LEU A 186 8.64 -8.29 7.33
N HIS A 187 9.42 -7.21 7.20
CA HIS A 187 10.09 -6.59 8.34
C HIS A 187 9.09 -5.75 9.16
N TRP A 188 9.47 -5.40 10.39
CA TRP A 188 8.63 -4.65 11.34
C TRP A 188 8.23 -3.24 10.87
N GLY A 189 8.89 -2.69 9.84
CA GLY A 189 8.51 -1.43 9.19
C GLY A 189 7.29 -1.58 8.28
N ASN A 190 7.03 -2.80 7.80
CA ASN A 190 5.91 -3.14 6.92
C ASN A 190 4.66 -3.63 7.69
N VAL A 191 4.65 -3.43 9.02
CA VAL A 191 3.53 -3.72 9.89
C VAL A 191 3.12 -2.43 10.60
N LEU A 192 2.04 -1.80 10.12
CA LEU A 192 1.45 -0.65 10.77
C LEU A 192 0.51 -1.09 11.90
N VAL A 193 0.49 -0.30 12.98
CA VAL A 193 -0.44 -0.47 14.09
C VAL A 193 -1.18 0.82 14.43
N ARG A 194 -2.51 0.70 14.52
CA ARG A 194 -3.42 1.79 14.88
C ARG A 194 -4.02 1.55 16.26
N LYS A 195 -4.01 2.58 17.11
CA LYS A 195 -4.65 2.55 18.43
C LYS A 195 -6.14 2.89 18.33
N GLY A 196 -6.94 2.29 19.20
CA GLY A 196 -8.34 2.68 19.41
C GLY A 196 -9.37 1.98 18.54
N GLY A 197 -9.01 0.85 17.94
CA GLY A 197 -9.95 -0.03 17.23
C GLY A 197 -10.78 -0.94 18.14
N GLU A 198 -11.44 -1.91 17.52
CA GLU A 198 -12.27 -2.91 18.20
C GLU A 198 -11.44 -3.76 19.16
N GLN A 199 -12.06 -4.37 20.17
CA GLN A 199 -11.34 -5.22 21.15
C GLN A 199 -11.02 -6.62 20.61
N SER A 200 -11.61 -7.00 19.48
CA SER A 200 -11.39 -8.25 18.78
C SER A 200 -11.58 -8.06 17.28
N SER A 201 -10.75 -8.71 16.47
CA SER A 201 -10.92 -8.83 15.02
C SER A 201 -11.46 -10.23 14.69
N THR A 202 -12.30 -10.31 13.67
CA THR A 202 -12.91 -11.56 13.19
C THR A 202 -12.32 -11.91 11.83
N HIS A 203 -11.93 -13.18 11.66
CA HIS A 203 -11.30 -13.70 10.44
C HIS A 203 -12.01 -14.99 10.03
N HIS A 204 -12.05 -15.27 8.74
CA HIS A 204 -12.59 -16.52 8.19
C HIS A 204 -11.51 -17.20 7.36
N LEU A 205 -11.33 -18.50 7.58
CA LEU A 205 -10.41 -19.35 6.82
C LEU A 205 -11.24 -20.43 6.11
N ALA A 206 -11.11 -20.53 4.79
CA ALA A 206 -11.91 -21.45 3.99
C ALA A 206 -11.59 -22.91 4.36
N GLY A 207 -12.59 -23.61 4.89
CA GLY A 207 -12.45 -24.96 5.46
C GLY A 207 -12.86 -25.03 6.94
N ASP A 208 -12.76 -23.92 7.67
CA ASP A 208 -13.27 -23.82 9.05
C ASP A 208 -14.77 -23.52 9.05
N SER A 209 -15.51 -24.23 9.91
CA SER A 209 -16.96 -24.07 10.07
C SER A 209 -17.37 -22.94 11.03
N SER A 210 -16.40 -22.26 11.64
CA SER A 210 -16.61 -21.13 12.54
C SER A 210 -15.52 -20.05 12.37
N PRO A 211 -15.85 -18.76 12.48
CA PRO A 211 -14.85 -17.69 12.42
C PRO A 211 -13.81 -17.76 13.54
N VAL A 212 -12.60 -17.28 13.24
CA VAL A 212 -11.50 -17.12 14.19
C VAL A 212 -11.53 -15.70 14.75
N CYS A 213 -11.81 -15.57 16.05
CA CYS A 213 -11.81 -14.28 16.74
C CYS A 213 -10.49 -14.04 17.48
N VAL A 214 -9.77 -12.98 17.13
CA VAL A 214 -8.48 -12.59 17.73
C VAL A 214 -8.65 -11.35 18.59
N ALA A 215 -8.25 -11.40 19.86
CA ALA A 215 -8.29 -10.23 20.74
C ALA A 215 -7.16 -9.23 20.38
N THR A 216 -7.51 -8.05 19.87
CA THR A 216 -6.58 -7.00 19.37
C THR A 216 -5.78 -6.33 20.49
N ARG A 217 -6.34 -6.29 21.71
CA ARG A 217 -5.86 -5.46 22.83
C ARG A 217 -5.77 -3.96 22.49
N GLY A 218 -6.70 -3.48 21.66
CA GLY A 218 -6.83 -2.07 21.26
C GLY A 218 -5.81 -1.61 20.21
N LEU A 219 -5.18 -2.56 19.52
CA LEU A 219 -4.22 -2.35 18.43
C LEU A 219 -4.68 -3.11 17.18
N ASP A 220 -5.08 -2.37 16.14
CA ASP A 220 -5.39 -2.94 14.82
C ASP A 220 -4.09 -3.09 14.02
N VAL A 221 -3.86 -4.24 13.40
CA VAL A 221 -2.72 -4.48 12.50
C VAL A 221 -3.09 -4.22 11.05
N ASN A 222 -2.23 -3.51 10.31
CA ASN A 222 -2.29 -3.39 8.85
C ASN A 222 -0.92 -3.72 8.25
N ILE A 223 -0.85 -4.81 7.49
CA ILE A 223 0.34 -5.19 6.70
C ILE A 223 0.39 -4.32 5.43
N ILE A 224 1.57 -3.81 5.09
CA ILE A 224 1.85 -2.92 3.95
C ILE A 224 3.04 -3.41 3.11
N ASP A 225 3.37 -2.65 2.06
CA ASP A 225 4.48 -2.83 1.13
C ASP A 225 4.57 -4.23 0.50
N PHE A 226 3.87 -4.37 -0.62
CA PHE A 226 3.83 -5.62 -1.40
C PHE A 226 4.82 -5.61 -2.57
N THR A 227 5.83 -4.73 -2.57
CA THR A 227 6.71 -4.47 -3.74
C THR A 227 7.46 -5.71 -4.25
N VAL A 228 7.74 -6.68 -3.39
CA VAL A 228 8.41 -7.95 -3.74
C VAL A 228 7.57 -9.18 -3.41
N SER A 229 6.28 -9.00 -3.15
CA SER A 229 5.35 -10.06 -2.82
C SER A 229 5.09 -11.02 -3.99
N ARG A 230 4.28 -12.04 -3.72
CA ARG A 230 3.70 -12.93 -4.72
C ARG A 230 2.29 -13.31 -4.31
N ILE A 231 1.38 -13.34 -5.28
CA ILE A 231 0.14 -14.11 -5.21
C ILE A 231 0.02 -15.10 -6.37
N HIS A 232 -0.77 -16.15 -6.18
CA HIS A 232 -1.31 -17.01 -7.21
C HIS A 232 -2.76 -17.38 -6.88
N LYS A 233 -3.67 -16.89 -7.71
CA LYS A 233 -5.11 -17.22 -7.68
C LYS A 233 -5.31 -18.36 -8.67
N GLY A 234 -5.70 -19.54 -8.18
CA GLY A 234 -5.91 -20.71 -9.05
C GLY A 234 -6.96 -20.43 -10.11
N GLU A 235 -6.80 -21.00 -11.30
CA GLU A 235 -7.83 -20.94 -12.34
C GLU A 235 -9.13 -21.56 -11.81
N LEU A 236 -10.26 -20.91 -12.08
CA LEU A 236 -11.58 -21.48 -11.81
C LEU A 236 -11.76 -22.72 -12.70
N VAL A 237 -11.79 -23.89 -12.07
CA VAL A 237 -12.10 -25.20 -12.69
C VAL A 237 -13.61 -25.36 -12.85
#